data_AF-A0A2H0Z0E2-F1
#
_entry.id   AF-A0A2H0Z0E2-F1
#
_cell.length_a   1.000
_cell.length_b   1.000
_cell.length_c   1.000
_cell.angle_alpha   90.00
_cell.angle_beta   90.00
_cell.angle_gamma   90.00
#
_symmetry.space_group_name_H-M   'P 1'
#
loop_
_entity.id
_entity.type
_entity.pdbx_description
1 polymer ?
#
loop_
_entity_poly.entity_id
_entity_poly.type
_entity_poly.pdbx_seq_one_letter_code
_entity_poly.pdbx_strand_id
1 'polypeptide(L)'
;MAKIQKLILPILSGLIVFTIYIFYFSSAKGLGSFKDYDPYSHAQKEIVVKLVTEKGIQKTDGGQKSLFYVEDRHGTQMPIQTEKNLPAGFENAESVSLTGHICGGSYELVNIALD
;
A
#
# COMPACT_ATOMS: atom_id res chain seq x y z
N MET A 1 5.56 6.97 -46.93
CA MET A 1 6.38 7.61 -45.87
C MET A 1 5.69 8.80 -45.17
N ALA A 2 4.83 9.61 -45.82
CA ALA A 2 4.21 10.79 -45.18
C ALA A 2 3.07 10.56 -44.16
N LYS A 3 2.55 9.33 -44.03
CA LYS A 3 1.40 9.05 -43.12
C LYS A 3 1.81 8.80 -41.67
N ILE A 4 3.01 8.28 -41.43
CA ILE A 4 3.52 7.95 -40.09
C ILE A 4 3.88 9.20 -39.29
N GLN A 5 4.41 10.24 -39.95
CA GLN A 5 4.78 11.49 -39.28
C GLN A 5 3.56 12.25 -38.74
N LYS A 6 2.40 12.17 -39.42
CA LYS A 6 1.14 12.74 -38.94
C LYS A 6 0.54 11.98 -37.74
N LEU A 7 1.03 10.78 -37.44
CA LEU A 7 0.55 9.95 -36.34
C LEU A 7 1.31 10.17 -35.02
N ILE A 8 2.46 10.85 -35.07
CA ILE A 8 3.28 11.14 -33.87
C ILE A 8 2.51 11.98 -32.84
N LEU A 9 1.79 13.01 -33.30
CA LEU A 9 1.04 13.90 -32.41
C LEU A 9 -0.11 13.17 -31.68
N PRO A 10 -1.01 12.42 -32.36
CA PRO A 10 -2.06 11.69 -31.65
C PRO A 10 -1.51 10.56 -30.78
N ILE A 11 -0.41 9.89 -31.17
CA ILE A 11 0.23 8.87 -30.33
C ILE A 11 0.78 9.51 -29.05
N LEU A 12 1.49 10.63 -29.16
CA LEU A 12 2.07 11.30 -28.00
C LEU A 12 0.99 11.83 -27.05
N SER A 13 -0.08 12.40 -27.59
CA SER A 13 -1.24 12.83 -26.80
C SER A 13 -1.91 11.65 -26.08
N GLY A 14 -2.11 10.52 -26.78
CA GLY A 14 -2.62 9.29 -26.17
C GLY A 14 -1.72 8.76 -25.06
N LEU A 15 -0.40 8.81 -25.25
CA LEU A 15 0.58 8.40 -24.23
C LEU A 15 0.53 9.25 -22.97
N ILE A 16 0.35 10.57 -23.11
CA ILE A 16 0.22 11.48 -21.96
C ILE A 16 -1.07 11.17 -21.20
N VAL A 17 -2.20 11.03 -21.89
CA VAL A 17 -3.49 10.70 -21.26
C VAL A 17 -3.42 9.33 -20.57
N PHE A 18 -2.82 8.34 -21.23
CA PHE A 18 -2.60 7.02 -20.65
C PHE A 18 -1.73 7.07 -19.38
N THR A 19 -0.67 7.88 -19.40
CA THR A 19 0.21 8.08 -18.24
C THR A 19 -0.56 8.72 -17.08
N ILE A 20 -1.31 9.79 -17.32
CA ILE A 20 -2.14 10.44 -16.30
C ILE A 20 -3.17 9.42 -15.75
N TYR A 21 -3.80 8.64 -16.62
CA TYR A 21 -4.74 7.61 -16.21
C TYR A 21 -4.10 6.56 -15.29
N ILE A 22 -2.94 6.02 -15.66
CA ILE A 22 -2.22 5.03 -14.84
C ILE A 22 -1.83 5.62 -13.48
N PHE A 23 -1.28 6.84 -13.44
CA PHE A 23 -0.78 7.41 -12.18
C PHE A 23 -1.89 7.95 -11.25
N TYR A 24 -3.02 8.43 -11.80
CA TYR A 24 -4.06 9.08 -11.01
C TYR A 24 -5.35 8.26 -10.85
N PHE A 25 -5.67 7.39 -11.82
CA PHE A 25 -6.97 6.71 -11.88
C PHE A 25 -6.86 5.19 -11.85
N SER A 26 -5.69 4.61 -12.15
CA SER A 26 -5.52 3.17 -12.04
C SER A 26 -5.50 2.76 -10.58
N SER A 27 -6.54 2.03 -10.17
CA SER A 27 -6.59 1.29 -8.91
C SER A 27 -5.58 0.13 -8.87
N ALA A 28 -4.76 -0.08 -9.90
CA ALA A 28 -3.58 -0.92 -9.79
C ALA A 28 -2.51 -0.23 -8.94
N LYS A 29 -2.85 0.08 -7.69
CA LYS A 29 -1.90 0.37 -6.64
C LYS A 29 -1.17 -0.94 -6.37
N GLY A 30 -0.12 -1.20 -7.15
CA GLY A 30 0.83 -2.25 -6.80
C GLY A 30 1.31 -2.04 -5.36
N LEU A 31 1.91 -3.09 -4.78
CA LEU A 31 2.48 -3.02 -3.44
C LEU A 31 3.37 -1.76 -3.31
N GLY A 32 3.15 -1.01 -2.23
CA GLY A 32 3.97 0.13 -1.88
C GLY A 32 5.29 -0.31 -1.24
N SER A 33 6.08 0.66 -0.78
CA SER A 33 7.40 0.44 -0.19
C SER A 33 7.52 1.20 1.12
N PHE A 34 7.96 0.52 2.18
CA PHE A 34 8.20 1.18 3.47
C PHE A 34 9.37 2.16 3.40
N LYS A 35 10.27 1.98 2.42
CA LYS A 35 11.39 2.91 2.18
C LYS A 35 10.94 4.27 1.64
N ASP A 36 9.68 4.40 1.24
CA ASP A 36 9.12 5.65 0.72
C ASP A 36 8.61 6.57 1.87
N TYR A 37 8.70 6.08 3.11
CA TYR A 37 8.40 6.82 4.33
C TYR A 37 9.67 7.47 4.87
N ASP A 38 9.55 8.74 5.27
CA ASP A 38 10.61 9.46 5.97
C ASP A 38 10.43 9.23 7.49
N PRO A 39 11.40 8.59 8.18
CA PRO A 39 11.29 8.29 9.60
C PRO A 39 11.31 9.53 10.51
N TYR A 40 11.64 10.71 9.96
CA TYR A 40 11.60 11.99 10.67
C TYR A 40 10.34 12.80 10.33
N SER A 41 9.43 12.25 9.53
CA SER A 41 8.18 12.89 9.12
C SER A 41 6.98 12.25 9.82
N HIS A 42 6.13 13.09 10.41
CA HIS A 42 4.83 12.68 10.95
C HIS A 42 3.71 12.72 9.89
N ALA A 43 4.06 12.86 8.61
CA ALA A 43 3.09 12.87 7.53
C ALA A 43 2.45 11.48 7.39
N GLN A 44 1.14 11.41 7.57
CA GLN A 44 0.38 10.19 7.34
C GLN A 44 0.29 9.92 5.84
N LYS A 45 0.63 8.70 5.43
CA LYS A 45 0.53 8.25 4.04
C LYS A 45 -0.18 6.90 3.99
N GLU A 46 -0.84 6.66 2.87
CA GLU A 46 -1.45 5.38 2.54
C GLU A 46 -0.42 4.49 1.84
N ILE A 47 -0.36 3.22 2.19
CA ILE A 47 0.46 2.19 1.54
C ILE A 47 -0.34 0.90 1.40
N VAL A 48 -0.39 0.36 0.17
CA VAL A 48 -0.93 -0.98 -0.07
C VAL A 48 0.19 -1.98 0.17
N VAL A 49 -0.05 -2.98 1.02
CA VAL A 49 0.94 -4.01 1.38
C VAL A 49 0.29 -5.38 1.37
N LYS A 50 1.11 -6.41 1.16
CA LYS A 50 0.64 -7.80 1.13
C LYS A 50 0.47 -8.30 2.56
N LEU A 51 -0.64 -8.95 2.88
CA LEU A 51 -0.81 -9.58 4.18
C LEU A 51 -0.05 -10.93 4.21
N VAL A 52 0.77 -11.13 5.24
CA VAL A 52 1.49 -12.40 5.44
C VAL A 52 0.61 -13.36 6.24
N THR A 53 -0.39 -13.93 5.57
CA THR A 53 -1.39 -14.82 6.19
C THR A 53 -0.77 -16.07 6.84
N GLU A 54 0.38 -16.53 6.35
CA GLU A 54 1.14 -17.66 6.91
C GLU A 54 1.55 -17.45 8.39
N LYS A 55 1.80 -16.20 8.79
CA LYS A 55 2.15 -15.86 10.18
C LYS A 55 0.94 -15.69 11.09
N GLY A 56 -0.27 -15.67 10.50
CA GLY A 56 -1.53 -15.47 11.19
C GLY A 56 -1.66 -14.10 11.86
N ILE A 57 -2.79 -13.92 12.53
CA ILE A 57 -3.10 -12.74 13.34
C ILE A 57 -3.02 -13.15 14.79
N GLN A 58 -2.11 -12.53 15.54
CA GLN A 58 -1.91 -12.81 16.96
C GLN A 58 -2.62 -11.75 17.79
N LYS A 59 -3.30 -12.18 18.85
CA LYS A 59 -3.83 -11.25 19.84
C LYS A 59 -2.79 -11.04 20.94
N THR A 60 -2.41 -9.79 21.17
CA THR A 60 -1.46 -9.35 22.19
C THR A 60 -2.18 -8.52 23.26
N ASP A 61 -1.51 -8.24 24.38
CA ASP A 61 -2.06 -7.48 25.51
C ASP A 61 -3.42 -8.00 26.01
N GLY A 62 -3.50 -9.31 26.29
CA GLY A 62 -4.71 -9.94 26.82
C GLY A 62 -5.90 -9.94 25.86
N GLY A 63 -5.68 -9.70 24.56
CA GLY A 63 -6.74 -9.66 23.56
C GLY A 63 -7.07 -8.26 23.04
N GLN A 64 -6.46 -7.21 23.59
CA GLN A 64 -6.77 -5.83 23.23
C GLN A 64 -6.07 -5.36 21.95
N LYS A 65 -4.93 -5.97 21.60
CA LYS A 65 -4.16 -5.62 20.40
C LYS A 65 -4.12 -6.78 19.43
N SER A 66 -4.19 -6.47 18.15
CA SER A 66 -3.91 -7.41 17.06
C SER A 66 -2.52 -7.13 16.51
N LEU A 67 -1.71 -8.18 16.38
CA LEU A 67 -0.39 -8.18 15.76
C LEU A 67 -0.46 -9.05 14.50
N PHE A 68 -0.11 -8.47 13.36
CA PHE A 68 -0.05 -9.17 12.08
C PHE A 68 1.18 -8.71 11.30
N TYR A 69 1.56 -9.46 10.27
CA TYR A 69 2.71 -9.15 9.44
C TYR A 69 2.26 -8.76 8.04
N VAL A 70 2.90 -7.74 7.51
CA VAL A 70 2.69 -7.29 6.12
C VAL A 70 4.02 -7.24 5.40
N GLU A 71 3.97 -7.39 4.08
CA GLU A 71 5.13 -7.39 3.20
C GLU A 71 4.98 -6.30 2.14
N ASP A 72 6.02 -5.48 1.98
CA ASP A 72 6.08 -4.46 0.93
C ASP A 72 6.55 -5.02 -0.43
N ARG A 73 6.58 -4.19 -1.47
CA ARG A 73 7.00 -4.61 -2.81
C ARG A 73 8.43 -5.13 -2.91
N HIS A 74 9.27 -4.84 -1.91
CA HIS A 74 10.67 -5.28 -1.86
C HIS A 74 10.84 -6.55 -1.01
N GLY A 75 9.74 -7.16 -0.55
CA GLY A 75 9.78 -8.31 0.35
C GLY A 75 10.10 -7.94 1.80
N THR A 76 10.04 -6.66 2.15
CA THR A 76 10.31 -6.21 3.52
C THR A 76 9.10 -6.54 4.39
N GLN A 77 9.27 -7.48 5.31
CA GLN A 77 8.22 -7.83 6.27
C GLN A 77 8.28 -6.92 7.50
N MET A 78 7.15 -6.30 7.85
CA MET A 78 7.02 -5.46 9.03
C MET A 78 5.87 -5.94 9.92
N PRO A 79 6.09 -6.08 11.24
CA PRO A 79 5.00 -6.29 12.18
C PRO A 79 4.18 -5.01 12.32
N ILE A 80 2.85 -5.17 12.27
CA ILE A 80 1.89 -4.08 12.52
C ILE A 80 1.08 -4.47 13.75
N GLN A 81 1.10 -3.59 14.75
CA GLN A 81 0.30 -3.73 15.95
C GLN A 81 -0.80 -2.67 15.94
N THR A 82 -2.02 -3.09 16.25
CA THR A 82 -3.16 -2.16 16.34
C THR A 82 -4.12 -2.54 17.44
N GLU A 83 -4.63 -1.54 18.14
CA GLU A 83 -5.75 -1.66 19.07
C GLU A 83 -7.10 -1.61 18.34
N LYS A 84 -7.10 -1.30 17.03
CA LYS A 84 -8.32 -1.21 16.23
C LYS A 84 -8.81 -2.61 15.86
N ASN A 85 -10.13 -2.74 15.80
CA ASN A 85 -10.76 -3.91 15.24
C ASN A 85 -10.40 -4.02 13.76
N LEU A 86 -9.94 -5.21 13.35
CA LEU A 86 -9.67 -5.52 11.95
C LEU A 86 -10.99 -5.62 11.19
N PRO A 87 -11.04 -5.20 9.91
CA PRO A 87 -12.23 -5.31 9.09
C PRO A 87 -12.63 -6.78 8.88
N ALA A 88 -13.91 -7.03 8.65
CA ALA A 88 -14.41 -8.38 8.40
C ALA A 88 -13.74 -8.98 7.14
N GLY A 89 -13.25 -10.22 7.23
CA GLY A 89 -12.55 -10.88 6.12
C GLY A 89 -11.06 -10.55 6.01
N PHE A 90 -10.49 -9.78 6.94
CA PHE A 90 -9.07 -9.41 6.95
C PHE A 90 -8.11 -10.60 6.85
N GLU A 91 -8.43 -11.71 7.53
CA GLU A 91 -7.63 -12.95 7.50
C GLU A 91 -7.50 -13.61 6.13
N ASN A 92 -8.40 -13.29 5.19
CA ASN A 92 -8.39 -13.85 3.82
C ASN A 92 -7.92 -12.83 2.78
N ALA A 93 -7.55 -11.61 3.19
CA ALA A 93 -7.11 -10.57 2.27
C ALA A 93 -5.70 -10.87 1.75
N GLU A 94 -5.49 -10.71 0.44
CA GLU A 94 -4.15 -10.81 -0.16
C GLU A 94 -3.34 -9.54 0.10
N SER A 95 -3.97 -8.39 -0.07
CA SER A 95 -3.41 -7.06 0.18
C SER A 95 -4.34 -6.23 1.05
N VAL A 96 -3.74 -5.29 1.78
CA VAL A 96 -4.43 -4.38 2.68
C VAL A 96 -3.84 -2.98 2.50
N SER A 97 -4.71 -1.97 2.55
CA SER A 97 -4.30 -0.57 2.56
C SER A 97 -4.12 -0.11 4.01
N LEU A 98 -2.91 0.32 4.34
CA LEU A 98 -2.55 0.88 5.65
C LEU A 98 -2.35 2.39 5.49
N THR A 99 -2.99 3.17 6.36
CA THR A 99 -2.72 4.60 6.49
C THR A 99 -2.04 4.86 7.82
N GLY A 100 -0.91 5.56 7.79
CA GLY A 100 -0.10 5.76 8.98
C GLY A 100 1.24 6.43 8.67
N HIS A 101 2.19 6.33 9.59
CA HIS A 101 3.55 6.82 9.41
C HIS A 101 4.55 5.92 10.15
N ILE A 102 5.83 6.04 9.83
CA ILE A 102 6.89 5.29 10.50
C ILE A 102 7.53 6.20 11.55
N CYS A 103 7.47 5.78 12.81
CA CYS A 103 8.10 6.47 13.94
C CYS A 103 8.99 5.48 14.68
N GLY A 104 10.27 5.82 14.87
CA GLY A 104 11.21 4.98 15.64
C GLY A 104 11.41 3.55 15.09
N GLY A 105 11.18 3.33 13.80
CA GLY A 105 11.29 2.01 13.16
C GLY A 105 10.05 1.12 13.28
N SER A 106 8.95 1.63 13.85
CA SER A 106 7.65 0.96 13.88
C SER A 106 6.61 1.74 13.06
N TYR A 107 5.68 1.02 12.43
CA TYR A 107 4.60 1.63 11.69
C TYR A 107 3.44 1.97 12.65
N GLU A 108 3.15 3.25 12.82
CA GLU A 108 2.00 3.72 13.60
C GLU A 108 0.75 3.76 12.71
N LEU A 109 -0.08 2.74 12.86
CA LEU A 109 -1.30 2.57 12.08
C LEU A 109 -2.41 3.52 12.53
N VAL A 110 -2.89 4.34 11.61
CA VAL A 110 -4.03 5.24 11.81
C VAL A 110 -5.30 4.65 11.20
N ASN A 111 -5.25 4.05 10.01
CA ASN A 111 -6.41 3.43 9.37
C ASN A 111 -6.02 2.17 8.61
N ILE A 112 -6.95 1.23 8.49
CA ILE A 112 -6.81 -0.01 7.74
C ILE A 112 -8.05 -0.26 6.90
N ALA A 113 -7.84 -0.53 5.62
CA ALA A 113 -8.88 -0.91 4.69
C ALA A 113 -8.45 -2.17 3.93
N LEU A 114 -9.42 -2.94 3.50
CA LEU A 114 -9.20 -3.99 2.51
C LEU A 114 -9.05 -3.32 1.15
N ASP A 115 -8.02 -3.73 0.40
CA ASP A 115 -7.77 -3.26 -0.98
C ASP A 115 -8.46 -4.17 -2.00
#